data_AF-A0A1J4JG05-F1
#
_entry.id   AF-A0A1J4JG05-F1
#
_cell.length_a   1.000
_cell.length_b   1.000
_cell.length_c   1.000
_cell.angle_alpha   90.00
_cell.angle_beta   90.00
_cell.angle_gamma   90.00
#
_symmetry.space_group_name_H-M   'P 1'
#
loop_
_entity.id
_entity.type
_entity.pdbx_description
1 polymer ?
#
loop_
_entity_poly.entity_id
_entity_poly.type
_entity_poly.pdbx_seq_one_letter_code
_entity_poly.pdbx_strand_id
1 'polypeptide(L)'
;MKSQEFHKSFLDTCFGEDGSRIRPKIPIFISSFYLFYIFQFYIIFCSSRWSQKLIEFVIYQGSYYSFSHLGYFLKAHINDFNCSTHPNSISGHTFYHLFFYVTFYVTYHHSKKAKSTLHKLSYYICQILHLVNLSLTYLGGYHTPRQIIAGAIFGIIVLIFTFLLKKYCSLRMNIFVYFLNMTISIYLAHNFCGYTPSFELLTGPGFLWYFLAVIALYLDKNNKKKLE
;
A
#
# COMPACT_ATOMS: atom_id res chain seq x y z
N MET A 1 22.66 -4.78 -43.39
CA MET A 1 22.15 -5.01 -42.02
C MET A 1 21.31 -3.81 -41.60
N LYS A 2 20.02 -3.82 -41.96
CA LYS A 2 19.03 -2.84 -41.55
C LYS A 2 17.86 -3.62 -40.91
N SER A 3 17.30 -3.03 -39.87
CA SER A 3 16.02 -3.34 -39.21
C SER A 3 15.86 -4.71 -38.56
N GLN A 4 16.54 -4.93 -37.43
CA GLN A 4 15.88 -5.52 -36.26
C GLN A 4 15.48 -4.38 -35.32
N GLU A 5 14.61 -3.49 -35.79
CA GLU A 5 13.78 -2.71 -34.86
C GLU A 5 12.78 -3.71 -34.28
N PHE A 6 13.22 -4.35 -33.20
CA PHE A 6 12.42 -5.22 -32.37
C PHE A 6 11.11 -4.49 -32.04
N HIS A 7 9.97 -5.07 -32.40
CA HIS A 7 8.67 -4.68 -31.85
C HIS A 7 8.74 -4.80 -30.33
N LYS A 8 9.11 -3.71 -29.65
CA LYS A 8 9.04 -3.62 -28.19
C LYS A 8 7.57 -3.82 -27.84
N SER A 9 7.26 -4.91 -27.14
CA SER A 9 5.90 -5.20 -26.69
C SER A 9 5.38 -3.99 -25.94
N PHE A 10 4.12 -3.61 -26.17
CA PHE A 10 3.45 -2.53 -25.44
C PHE A 10 3.64 -2.68 -23.91
N LEU A 11 3.71 -3.92 -23.42
CA LEU A 11 3.91 -4.24 -22.00
C LEU A 11 5.27 -3.80 -21.44
N ASP A 12 6.27 -3.61 -22.29
CA ASP A 12 7.64 -3.26 -21.91
C ASP A 12 8.00 -1.79 -22.21
N THR A 13 7.05 -1.02 -22.74
CA THR A 13 7.28 0.38 -23.14
C THR A 13 6.99 1.33 -21.99
N CYS A 14 7.93 2.25 -21.72
CA CYS A 14 7.71 3.35 -20.80
C CYS A 14 6.90 4.45 -21.49
N PHE A 15 5.88 4.99 -20.83
CA PHE A 15 5.17 6.15 -21.37
C PHE A 15 6.09 7.36 -21.48
N GLY A 16 5.94 8.11 -22.57
CA GLY A 16 6.65 9.38 -22.80
C GLY A 16 8.17 9.25 -22.98
N GLU A 17 8.65 8.17 -23.61
CA GLU A 17 10.02 8.13 -24.17
C GLU A 17 10.25 9.25 -25.22
N ASP A 18 9.18 9.74 -25.84
CA ASP A 18 9.13 10.89 -26.77
C ASP A 18 9.01 12.27 -26.09
N GLY A 19 9.05 12.33 -24.76
CA GLY A 19 8.88 13.57 -23.99
C GLY A 19 7.43 13.90 -23.61
N SER A 20 6.45 13.06 -23.94
CA SER A 20 5.02 13.26 -23.59
C SER A 20 4.66 12.99 -22.11
N ARG A 21 5.65 12.76 -21.23
CA ARG A 21 5.40 12.38 -19.82
C ARG A 21 4.68 13.47 -19.04
N ILE A 22 3.69 13.07 -18.24
CA ILE A 22 3.00 13.95 -17.32
C ILE A 22 3.75 13.98 -15.98
N ARG A 23 4.62 14.99 -15.79
CA ARG A 23 5.34 15.23 -14.52
C ARG A 23 4.80 16.49 -13.83
N PRO A 24 3.80 16.39 -12.96
CA PRO A 24 3.31 17.56 -12.24
C PRO A 24 4.42 18.13 -11.34
N LYS A 25 4.52 19.47 -11.27
CA LYS A 25 5.51 20.17 -10.43
C LYS A 25 5.44 19.77 -8.96
N ILE A 26 4.22 19.51 -8.48
CA ILE A 26 3.98 18.93 -7.16
C ILE A 26 3.52 17.49 -7.39
N PRO A 27 4.25 16.48 -6.88
CA PRO A 27 3.82 15.09 -6.99
C PRO A 27 2.48 14.92 -6.29
N ILE A 28 1.41 14.74 -7.08
CA ILE A 28 0.05 14.52 -6.58
C ILE A 28 0.03 13.37 -5.56
N PHE A 29 0.92 12.39 -5.75
CA PHE A 29 1.16 11.28 -4.83
C PHE A 29 1.44 11.75 -3.40
N ILE A 30 2.40 12.65 -3.19
CA ILE A 30 2.82 13.11 -1.86
C ILE A 30 1.66 13.83 -1.16
N SER A 31 1.01 14.76 -1.86
CA SER A 31 -0.14 15.49 -1.31
C SER A 31 -1.32 14.56 -1.01
N SER A 32 -1.55 13.55 -1.84
CA SER A 32 -2.63 12.59 -1.66
C SER A 32 -2.40 11.66 -0.46
N PHE A 33 -1.13 11.37 -0.12
CA PHE A 33 -0.79 10.55 1.04
C PHE A 33 -1.21 11.25 2.34
N TYR A 34 -0.84 12.52 2.54
CA TYR A 34 -1.23 13.25 3.76
C TYR A 34 -2.73 13.42 3.90
N LEU A 35 -3.41 13.83 2.81
CA LEU A 35 -4.87 13.96 2.80
C LEU A 35 -5.55 12.64 3.17
N PHE A 36 -5.02 11.53 2.64
CA PHE A 36 -5.50 10.20 2.96
C PHE A 36 -5.44 9.89 4.47
N TYR A 37 -4.30 10.09 5.13
CA TYR A 37 -4.17 9.84 6.57
C TYR A 37 -5.07 10.75 7.41
N ILE A 38 -5.18 12.03 7.04
CA ILE A 38 -6.08 12.98 7.71
C ILE A 38 -7.53 12.46 7.68
N PHE A 39 -8.01 12.02 6.51
CA PHE A 39 -9.36 11.48 6.39
C PHE A 39 -9.54 10.17 7.14
N GLN A 40 -8.54 9.28 7.16
CA GLN A 40 -8.62 8.04 7.93
C GLN A 40 -8.73 8.32 9.43
N PHE A 41 -7.87 9.19 9.97
CA PHE A 41 -7.94 9.55 11.38
C PHE A 41 -9.25 10.24 11.73
N TYR A 42 -9.74 11.13 10.88
CA TYR A 42 -11.07 11.72 11.03
C TYR A 42 -12.16 10.63 11.16
N ILE A 43 -12.21 9.67 10.23
CA ILE A 43 -13.21 8.58 10.24
C ILE A 43 -13.08 7.71 11.50
N ILE A 44 -11.84 7.43 11.94
CA ILE A 44 -11.57 6.65 13.15
C ILE A 44 -12.08 7.39 14.39
N PHE A 45 -11.66 8.63 14.61
CA PHE A 45 -11.94 9.37 15.84
C PHE A 45 -13.38 9.90 15.94
N CYS A 46 -14.04 10.16 14.82
CA CYS A 46 -15.47 10.50 14.80
C CYS A 46 -16.38 9.27 14.92
N SER A 47 -15.83 8.05 14.95
CA SER A 47 -16.62 6.84 15.11
C SER A 47 -16.98 6.58 16.57
N SER A 48 -18.23 6.18 16.83
CA SER A 48 -18.62 5.64 18.14
C SER A 48 -17.90 4.34 18.51
N ARG A 49 -17.21 3.70 17.55
CA ARG A 49 -16.35 2.51 17.75
C ARG A 49 -14.90 2.81 17.36
N TRP A 50 -14.40 3.99 17.73
CA TRP A 50 -13.06 4.47 17.35
C TRP A 50 -11.94 3.45 17.64
N SER A 51 -12.00 2.76 18.79
CA SER A 51 -10.97 1.76 19.16
C SER A 51 -10.94 0.58 18.20
N GLN A 52 -12.11 0.05 17.82
CA GLN A 52 -12.22 -1.00 16.81
C GLN A 52 -11.76 -0.52 15.43
N LYS A 53 -12.07 0.73 15.07
CA LYS A 53 -11.63 1.32 13.80
C LYS A 53 -10.12 1.54 13.74
N LEU A 54 -9.51 1.95 14.85
CA LEU A 54 -8.06 2.07 14.97
C LEU A 54 -7.38 0.70 14.83
N ILE A 55 -7.92 -0.33 15.47
CA ILE A 55 -7.46 -1.71 15.33
C ILE A 55 -7.52 -2.17 13.87
N GLU A 56 -8.65 -1.96 13.18
CA GLU A 56 -8.80 -2.31 11.76
C GLU A 56 -7.77 -1.58 10.89
N PHE A 57 -7.56 -0.29 11.16
CA PHE A 57 -6.54 0.51 10.50
C PHE A 57 -5.14 -0.06 10.70
N VAL A 58 -4.76 -0.42 11.93
CA VAL A 58 -3.47 -1.03 12.24
C VAL A 58 -3.27 -2.35 11.49
N ILE A 59 -4.30 -3.18 11.39
CA ILE A 59 -4.24 -4.44 10.63
C ILE A 59 -3.96 -4.18 9.15
N TYR A 60 -4.68 -3.24 8.52
CA TYR A 60 -4.47 -2.93 7.11
C TYR A 60 -3.11 -2.28 6.84
N GLN A 61 -2.67 -1.36 7.70
CA GLN A 61 -1.35 -0.75 7.60
C GLN A 61 -0.24 -1.78 7.79
N GLY A 62 -0.41 -2.71 8.74
CA GLY A 62 0.56 -3.77 9.01
C GLY A 62 0.72 -4.73 7.84
N SER A 63 -0.40 -5.10 7.21
CA SER A 63 -0.37 -5.85 5.97
C SER A 63 0.39 -5.08 4.89
N TYR A 64 -0.02 -3.86 4.58
CA TYR A 64 0.63 -3.07 3.53
C TYR A 64 2.13 -2.90 3.77
N TYR A 65 2.54 -2.45 4.96
CA TYR A 65 3.95 -2.20 5.25
C TYR A 65 4.76 -3.49 5.25
N SER A 66 4.29 -4.56 5.92
CA SER A 66 5.04 -5.82 5.97
C SER A 66 5.32 -6.37 4.57
N PHE A 67 4.33 -6.33 3.66
CA PHE A 67 4.49 -6.82 2.30
C PHE A 67 5.18 -5.82 1.35
N SER A 68 5.15 -4.52 1.65
CA SER A 68 5.92 -3.53 0.86
C SER A 68 7.42 -3.77 0.97
N HIS A 69 7.90 -4.15 2.15
CA HIS A 69 9.30 -4.54 2.38
C HIS A 69 9.68 -5.81 1.60
N LEU A 70 8.80 -6.81 1.57
CA LEU A 70 8.98 -7.99 0.72
C LEU A 70 9.03 -7.59 -0.76
N GLY A 71 8.21 -6.62 -1.16
CA GLY A 71 8.24 -6.05 -2.50
C GLY A 71 9.60 -5.46 -2.89
N TYR A 72 10.32 -4.81 -1.98
CA TYR A 72 11.69 -4.34 -2.26
C TYR A 72 12.64 -5.49 -2.59
N PHE A 73 12.60 -6.56 -1.79
CA PHE A 73 13.40 -7.76 -2.04
C PHE A 73 13.07 -8.39 -3.40
N LEU A 74 11.79 -8.56 -3.72
CA LEU A 74 11.36 -9.13 -5.00
C LEU A 74 11.79 -8.25 -6.19
N LYS A 75 11.77 -6.93 -6.04
CA LYS A 75 12.28 -6.01 -7.06
C LYS A 75 13.75 -6.21 -7.32
N ALA A 76 14.56 -6.24 -6.26
CA ALA A 76 15.99 -6.47 -6.37
C ALA A 76 16.31 -7.83 -6.99
N HIS A 77 15.56 -8.88 -6.64
CA HIS A 77 15.75 -10.23 -7.17
C HIS A 77 15.43 -10.33 -8.68
N ILE A 78 14.33 -9.72 -9.13
CA ILE A 78 13.97 -9.72 -10.56
C ILE A 78 14.87 -8.77 -11.37
N ASN A 79 15.34 -7.70 -10.74
CA ASN A 79 16.35 -6.79 -11.30
C ASN A 79 15.96 -6.13 -12.63
N ASP A 80 14.66 -5.81 -12.81
CA ASP A 80 14.14 -5.08 -13.96
C ASP A 80 14.32 -3.56 -13.76
N PHE A 81 15.10 -2.90 -14.61
CA PHE A 81 15.37 -1.46 -14.54
C PHE A 81 14.53 -0.64 -15.54
N ASN A 82 13.54 -1.23 -16.21
CA ASN A 82 12.73 -0.46 -17.15
C ASN A 82 12.04 0.72 -16.43
N CYS A 83 12.12 1.89 -17.06
CA CYS A 83 11.60 3.19 -16.60
C CYS A 83 12.26 3.78 -15.34
N SER A 84 13.34 3.19 -14.81
CA SER A 84 13.97 3.66 -13.57
C SER A 84 15.48 3.40 -13.55
N THR A 85 16.21 4.11 -12.69
CA THR A 85 17.63 3.85 -12.41
C THR A 85 17.85 2.78 -11.34
N HIS A 86 16.78 2.33 -10.69
CA HIS A 86 16.79 1.30 -9.65
C HIS A 86 15.81 0.15 -10.00
N PRO A 87 15.95 -1.04 -9.41
CA PRO A 87 15.06 -2.16 -9.69
C PRO A 87 13.58 -1.80 -9.44
N ASN A 88 12.76 -2.02 -10.46
CA ASN A 88 11.41 -1.48 -10.57
C ASN A 88 10.38 -2.48 -11.11
N SER A 89 10.72 -3.78 -11.09
CA SER A 89 9.92 -4.89 -11.65
C SER A 89 8.48 -4.98 -11.14
N ILE A 90 8.24 -4.57 -9.90
CA ILE A 90 6.94 -4.58 -9.24
C ILE A 90 6.59 -3.14 -8.86
N SER A 91 5.48 -2.61 -9.37
CA SER A 91 5.05 -1.27 -9.00
C SER A 91 4.54 -1.20 -7.57
N GLY A 92 5.34 -0.57 -6.69
CA GLY A 92 4.96 -0.32 -5.30
C GLY A 92 3.83 0.70 -5.18
N HIS A 93 3.79 1.67 -6.11
CA HIS A 93 2.70 2.63 -6.22
C HIS A 93 1.39 1.94 -6.58
N THR A 94 1.41 1.06 -7.59
CA THR A 94 0.23 0.28 -7.97
C THR A 94 -0.23 -0.62 -6.84
N PHE A 95 0.70 -1.30 -6.16
CA PHE A 95 0.38 -2.08 -4.97
C PHE A 95 -0.33 -1.22 -3.90
N TYR A 96 0.25 -0.08 -3.50
CA TYR A 96 -0.35 0.83 -2.53
C TYR A 96 -1.76 1.27 -2.94
N HIS A 97 -1.91 1.83 -4.14
CA HIS A 97 -3.18 2.40 -4.56
C HIS A 97 -4.26 1.33 -4.72
N LEU A 98 -3.94 0.17 -5.28
CA LEU A 98 -4.89 -0.93 -5.40
C LEU A 98 -5.29 -1.48 -4.03
N PHE A 99 -4.32 -1.72 -3.15
CA PHE A 99 -4.57 -2.27 -1.81
C PHE A 99 -5.50 -1.36 -1.01
N PHE A 100 -5.19 -0.06 -0.96
CA PHE A 100 -6.01 0.89 -0.21
C PHE A 100 -7.35 1.17 -0.90
N TYR A 101 -7.40 1.29 -2.23
CA TYR A 101 -8.66 1.44 -2.97
C TYR A 101 -9.66 0.33 -2.63
N VAL A 102 -9.21 -0.93 -2.67
CA VAL A 102 -10.07 -2.10 -2.41
C VAL A 102 -10.45 -2.19 -0.93
N THR A 103 -9.51 -1.99 0.00
CA THR A 103 -9.83 -2.04 1.44
C THR A 103 -10.82 -0.94 1.84
N PHE A 104 -10.72 0.26 1.26
CA PHE A 104 -11.73 1.31 1.47
C PHE A 104 -13.06 0.99 0.84
N TYR A 105 -13.06 0.49 -0.39
CA TYR A 105 -14.28 0.09 -1.07
C TYR A 105 -15.06 -0.94 -0.21
N VAL A 106 -14.39 -2.01 0.21
CA VAL A 106 -14.98 -3.06 1.04
C VAL A 106 -15.45 -2.49 2.37
N THR A 107 -14.60 -1.74 3.09
CA THR A 107 -14.94 -1.19 4.42
C THR A 107 -16.11 -0.21 4.35
N TYR A 108 -16.15 0.64 3.33
CA TYR A 108 -17.22 1.61 3.13
C TYR A 108 -18.54 0.91 2.76
N HIS A 109 -18.54 -0.02 1.81
CA HIS A 109 -19.76 -0.65 1.31
C HIS A 109 -20.30 -1.75 2.23
N HIS A 110 -19.45 -2.47 2.98
CA HIS A 110 -19.92 -3.46 3.98
C HIS A 110 -20.46 -2.83 5.26
N SER A 111 -20.20 -1.55 5.52
CA SER A 111 -20.79 -0.85 6.65
C SER A 111 -22.29 -0.63 6.43
N LYS A 112 -23.13 -1.33 7.19
CA LYS A 112 -24.60 -1.17 7.19
C LYS A 112 -25.10 0.14 7.81
N LYS A 113 -24.20 0.99 8.31
CA LYS A 113 -24.57 2.27 8.94
C LYS A 113 -24.81 3.37 7.90
N ALA A 114 -25.76 4.25 8.20
CA ALA A 114 -25.92 5.50 7.47
C ALA A 114 -24.63 6.34 7.55
N LYS A 115 -24.27 6.96 6.43
CA LYS A 115 -23.02 7.72 6.27
C LYS A 115 -23.37 9.20 6.16
N SER A 116 -22.71 10.05 6.95
CA SER A 116 -22.87 11.49 6.82
C SER A 116 -22.33 11.98 5.47
N THR A 117 -22.79 13.16 5.02
CA THR A 117 -22.30 13.78 3.77
C THR A 117 -20.79 13.91 3.74
N LEU A 118 -20.17 14.33 4.85
CA LEU A 118 -18.71 14.46 4.96
C LEU A 118 -17.99 13.10 4.81
N HIS A 119 -18.54 12.01 5.37
CA HIS A 119 -17.98 10.66 5.17
C HIS A 119 -18.07 10.22 3.71
N LYS A 120 -19.20 10.48 3.03
CA LYS A 120 -19.39 10.16 1.62
C LYS A 120 -18.39 10.93 0.76
N LEU A 121 -18.28 12.25 0.99
CA LEU A 121 -17.37 13.12 0.26
C LEU A 121 -15.92 12.69 0.44
N SER A 122 -15.49 12.43 1.69
CA SER A 122 -14.14 11.98 2.01
C SER A 122 -13.81 10.66 1.31
N TYR A 123 -14.76 9.72 1.28
CA TYR A 123 -14.61 8.46 0.55
C TYR A 123 -14.38 8.67 -0.95
N TYR A 124 -15.23 9.46 -1.62
CA TYR A 124 -15.08 9.71 -3.05
C TYR A 124 -13.78 10.44 -3.39
N ILE A 125 -13.38 11.43 -2.59
CA ILE A 125 -12.09 12.11 -2.74
C ILE A 125 -10.95 11.09 -2.67
N CYS A 126 -10.93 10.22 -1.65
CA CYS A 126 -9.90 9.19 -1.52
C CYS A 126 -9.87 8.24 -2.72
N GLN A 127 -11.03 7.74 -3.17
CA GLN A 127 -11.09 6.81 -4.31
C GLN A 127 -10.63 7.46 -5.61
N ILE A 128 -11.03 8.71 -5.87
CA ILE A 128 -10.55 9.48 -7.03
C ILE A 128 -9.04 9.67 -6.95
N LEU A 129 -8.50 10.02 -5.78
CA LEU A 129 -7.05 10.17 -5.59
C LEU A 129 -6.30 8.86 -5.86
N HIS A 130 -6.80 7.71 -5.40
CA HIS A 130 -6.18 6.42 -5.71
C HIS A 130 -6.19 6.12 -7.21
N LEU A 131 -7.31 6.37 -7.91
CA LEU A 131 -7.42 6.14 -9.35
C LEU A 131 -6.51 7.08 -10.16
N VAL A 132 -6.49 8.39 -9.83
CA VAL A 132 -5.64 9.37 -10.50
C VAL A 132 -4.17 9.00 -10.33
N ASN A 133 -3.73 8.68 -9.12
CA ASN A 133 -2.33 8.30 -8.89
C ASN A 133 -1.96 6.96 -9.57
N LEU A 134 -2.90 6.01 -9.63
CA LEU A 134 -2.68 4.77 -10.38
C LEU A 134 -2.49 5.06 -11.87
N SER A 135 -3.30 5.94 -12.46
CA SER A 135 -3.13 6.38 -13.85
C SER A 135 -1.80 7.12 -14.08
N LEU A 136 -1.42 8.00 -13.15
CA LEU A 136 -0.14 8.72 -13.20
C LEU A 136 1.08 7.79 -13.05
N THR A 137 0.92 6.59 -12.49
CA THR A 137 1.99 5.58 -12.42
C THR A 137 2.44 5.20 -13.84
N TYR A 138 1.51 5.05 -14.78
CA TYR A 138 1.82 4.84 -16.18
C TYR A 138 2.11 6.16 -16.90
N LEU A 139 1.19 7.13 -16.85
CA LEU A 139 1.28 8.38 -17.63
C LEU A 139 2.46 9.29 -17.23
N GLY A 140 2.99 9.13 -16.02
CA GLY A 140 4.22 9.79 -15.58
C GLY A 140 5.50 9.14 -16.11
N GLY A 141 5.39 7.99 -16.78
CA GLY A 141 6.49 7.20 -17.29
C GLY A 141 7.34 6.59 -16.18
N TYR A 142 6.72 6.26 -15.03
CA TYR A 142 7.41 5.67 -13.87
C TYR A 142 7.49 4.14 -13.96
N HIS A 143 6.54 3.50 -14.65
CA HIS A 143 6.48 2.06 -14.80
C HIS A 143 5.95 1.64 -16.18
N THR A 144 6.36 0.47 -16.65
CA THR A 144 5.75 -0.18 -17.81
C THR A 144 4.42 -0.85 -17.42
N PRO A 145 3.52 -1.16 -18.37
CA PRO A 145 2.29 -1.90 -18.07
C PRO A 145 2.56 -3.25 -17.39
N ARG A 146 3.63 -3.96 -17.76
CA ARG A 146 4.05 -5.21 -17.12
C ARG A 146 4.32 -5.02 -15.62
N GLN A 147 5.09 -3.99 -15.26
CA GLN A 147 5.43 -3.70 -13.86
C GLN A 147 4.21 -3.27 -13.03
N ILE A 148 3.27 -2.56 -13.66
CA ILE A 148 1.97 -2.19 -13.06
C ILE A 148 1.13 -3.45 -12.81
N ILE A 149 1.02 -4.34 -13.78
CA ILE A 149 0.30 -5.62 -13.64
C ILE A 149 0.93 -6.47 -12.52
N ALA A 150 2.27 -6.57 -12.47
CA ALA A 150 2.96 -7.28 -11.40
C ALA A 150 2.66 -6.67 -10.01
N GLY A 151 2.66 -5.34 -9.89
CA GLY A 151 2.25 -4.63 -8.67
C GLY A 151 0.80 -4.90 -8.28
N ALA A 152 -0.11 -4.98 -9.27
CA ALA A 152 -1.52 -5.27 -9.04
C ALA A 152 -1.73 -6.72 -8.57
N ILE A 153 -1.10 -7.70 -9.22
CA ILE A 153 -1.15 -9.11 -8.83
C ILE A 153 -0.63 -9.28 -7.40
N PHE A 154 0.53 -8.67 -7.09
CA PHE A 154 1.08 -8.68 -5.74
C PHE A 154 0.09 -8.09 -4.72
N GLY A 155 -0.51 -6.95 -5.04
CA GLY A 155 -1.53 -6.34 -4.19
C GLY A 155 -2.77 -7.21 -3.96
N ILE A 156 -3.26 -7.91 -4.99
CA ILE A 156 -4.40 -8.83 -4.88
C ILE A 156 -4.06 -10.02 -3.97
N ILE A 157 -2.88 -10.61 -4.14
CA ILE A 157 -2.42 -11.72 -3.28
C ILE A 157 -2.40 -11.28 -1.81
N VAL A 158 -1.81 -10.11 -1.54
CA VAL A 158 -1.74 -9.55 -0.19
C VAL A 158 -3.14 -9.23 0.37
N LEU A 159 -4.05 -8.69 -0.44
CA LEU A 159 -5.45 -8.46 -0.06
C LEU A 159 -6.15 -9.76 0.34
N ILE A 160 -6.05 -10.81 -0.47
CA ILE A 160 -6.63 -12.13 -0.19
C ILE A 160 -6.08 -12.67 1.13
N PHE A 161 -4.76 -12.66 1.29
CA PHE A 161 -4.10 -13.10 2.52
C PHE A 161 -4.59 -12.29 3.74
N THR A 162 -4.71 -10.97 3.60
CA THR A 162 -5.21 -10.08 4.66
C THR A 162 -6.63 -10.44 5.06
N PHE A 163 -7.53 -10.66 4.10
CA PHE A 163 -8.91 -11.03 4.38
C PHE A 163 -9.03 -12.42 5.00
N LEU A 164 -8.20 -13.39 4.56
CA LEU A 164 -8.16 -14.73 5.15
C LEU A 164 -7.69 -14.67 6.61
N LEU A 165 -6.60 -13.95 6.91
CA LEU A 165 -6.14 -13.77 8.29
C LEU A 165 -7.19 -13.08 9.16
N LYS A 166 -7.85 -12.04 8.65
CA LYS A 166 -8.92 -11.36 9.40
C LYS A 166 -10.12 -12.28 9.66
N LYS A 167 -10.42 -13.20 8.75
CA LYS A 167 -11.55 -14.12 8.87
C LYS A 167 -11.28 -15.26 9.84
N TYR A 168 -10.07 -15.83 9.81
CA TYR A 168 -9.77 -17.08 10.51
C TYR A 168 -8.88 -16.91 11.75
N CYS A 169 -8.16 -15.80 11.88
CA CYS A 169 -7.23 -15.58 12.99
C CYS A 169 -7.75 -14.51 13.95
N SER A 170 -7.37 -14.65 15.22
CA SER A 170 -7.61 -13.60 16.21
C SER A 170 -6.88 -12.31 15.83
N LEU A 171 -7.34 -11.18 16.36
CA LEU A 171 -6.68 -9.87 16.21
C LEU A 171 -5.20 -9.93 16.60
N ARG A 172 -4.89 -10.56 17.74
CA ARG A 172 -3.51 -10.68 18.23
C ARG A 172 -2.65 -11.49 17.28
N MET A 173 -3.21 -12.57 16.73
CA MET A 173 -2.52 -13.38 15.72
C MET A 173 -2.29 -12.60 14.42
N ASN A 174 -3.27 -11.82 13.95
CA ASN A 174 -3.09 -10.93 12.80
C ASN A 174 -1.90 -9.97 13.01
N ILE A 175 -1.90 -9.25 14.14
CA ILE A 175 -0.81 -8.31 14.48
C ILE A 175 0.54 -9.03 14.56
N PHE A 176 0.59 -10.19 15.21
CA PHE A 176 1.82 -10.98 15.33
C PHE A 176 2.35 -11.45 13.97
N VAL A 177 1.48 -11.92 13.07
CA VAL A 177 1.88 -12.34 11.71
C VAL A 177 2.48 -11.17 10.93
N TYR A 178 1.85 -9.98 10.96
CA TYR A 178 2.41 -8.81 10.27
C TYR A 178 3.69 -8.30 10.93
N PHE A 179 3.81 -8.40 12.26
CA PHE A 179 5.04 -8.09 12.98
C PHE A 179 6.19 -8.97 12.48
N LEU A 180 6.00 -10.29 12.51
CA LEU A 180 7.00 -11.27 12.09
C LEU A 180 7.36 -11.10 10.61
N ASN A 181 6.35 -10.96 9.75
CA ASN A 181 6.56 -10.76 8.32
C ASN A 181 7.33 -9.48 8.04
N MET A 182 7.06 -8.39 8.75
CA MET A 182 7.78 -7.14 8.59
C MET A 182 9.24 -7.26 9.04
N THR A 183 9.52 -7.90 10.17
CA THR A 183 10.88 -8.15 10.63
C THR A 183 11.68 -8.98 9.62
N ILE A 184 11.09 -10.08 9.13
CA ILE A 184 11.71 -10.92 8.09
C ILE A 184 11.93 -10.12 6.81
N SER A 185 10.93 -9.35 6.37
CA SER A 185 11.01 -8.59 5.11
C SER A 185 12.04 -7.45 5.17
N ILE A 186 12.15 -6.76 6.31
CA ILE A 186 13.20 -5.76 6.55
C ILE A 186 14.58 -6.43 6.52
N TYR A 187 14.74 -7.58 7.18
CA TYR A 187 15.99 -8.34 7.14
C TYR A 187 16.36 -8.76 5.71
N LEU A 188 15.41 -9.27 4.94
CA LEU A 188 15.61 -9.65 3.55
C LEU A 188 16.00 -8.44 2.68
N ALA A 189 15.29 -7.32 2.85
CA ALA A 189 15.54 -6.10 2.09
C ALA A 189 16.91 -5.47 2.41
N HIS A 190 17.40 -5.60 3.65
CA HIS A 190 18.71 -5.06 4.03
C HIS A 190 19.88 -5.93 3.55
N ASN A 191 19.76 -7.25 3.69
CA ASN A 191 20.91 -8.14 3.48
C ASN A 191 21.04 -8.64 2.04
N PHE A 192 19.97 -8.63 1.26
CA PHE A 192 19.95 -9.26 -0.06
C PHE A 192 19.61 -8.31 -1.23
N CYS A 193 19.37 -7.02 -0.96
CA CYS A 193 19.21 -6.02 -2.01
C CYS A 193 20.54 -5.30 -2.28
N GLY A 194 21.01 -5.33 -3.53
CA GLY A 194 22.22 -4.59 -3.95
C GLY A 194 22.08 -3.06 -3.88
N TYR A 195 20.85 -2.54 -3.85
CA TYR A 195 20.53 -1.17 -3.46
C TYR A 195 19.84 -1.22 -2.11
N THR A 196 20.57 -0.95 -1.04
CA THR A 196 20.02 -0.92 0.32
C THR A 196 19.20 0.36 0.45
N PRO A 197 17.87 0.30 0.61
CA PRO A 197 17.10 1.50 0.94
C PRO A 197 17.63 2.09 2.24
N SER A 198 17.57 3.42 2.41
CA SER A 198 18.07 4.02 3.65
C SER A 198 17.37 3.40 4.86
N PHE A 199 18.12 3.16 5.93
CA PHE A 199 17.60 2.52 7.13
C PHE A 199 16.35 3.24 7.67
N GLU A 200 16.34 4.58 7.60
CA GLU A 200 15.20 5.43 7.98
C GLU A 200 13.95 5.18 7.12
N LEU A 201 14.11 4.92 5.83
CA LEU A 201 12.97 4.68 4.92
C LEU A 201 12.30 3.34 5.19
N LEU A 202 13.07 2.33 5.62
CA LEU A 202 12.56 0.99 5.97
C LEU A 202 12.01 0.95 7.40
N THR A 203 12.72 1.59 8.34
CA THR A 203 12.38 1.49 9.76
C THR A 203 11.43 2.56 10.24
N GLY A 204 11.37 3.74 9.62
CA GLY A 204 10.48 4.83 10.04
C GLY A 204 8.99 4.45 9.99
N PRO A 205 8.46 4.03 8.83
CA PRO A 205 7.07 3.57 8.74
C PRO A 205 6.81 2.31 9.59
N GLY A 206 7.80 1.41 9.68
CA GLY A 206 7.72 0.22 10.53
C GLY A 206 7.61 0.57 12.02
N PHE A 207 8.39 1.55 12.49
CA PHE A 207 8.38 2.03 13.87
C PHE A 207 7.03 2.65 14.24
N LEU A 208 6.49 3.53 13.38
CA LEU A 208 5.16 4.10 13.57
C LEU A 208 4.11 2.99 13.65
N TRP A 209 4.20 1.98 12.78
CA TRP A 209 3.30 0.84 12.84
C TRP A 209 3.46 0.03 14.14
N TYR A 210 4.67 -0.26 14.59
CA TYR A 210 4.92 -0.98 15.83
C TYR A 210 4.32 -0.26 17.03
N PHE A 211 4.47 1.06 17.11
CA PHE A 211 3.84 1.87 18.14
C PHE A 211 2.30 1.75 18.12
N LEU A 212 1.69 1.87 16.93
CA LEU A 212 0.25 1.70 16.78
C LEU A 212 -0.23 0.27 17.07
N ALA A 213 0.59 -0.75 16.78
CA ALA A 213 0.30 -2.14 17.09
C ALA A 213 0.23 -2.39 18.59
N VAL A 214 1.13 -1.80 19.37
CA VAL A 214 1.07 -1.85 20.85
C VAL A 214 -0.19 -1.19 21.37
N ILE A 215 -0.56 0.00 20.84
CA ILE A 215 -1.81 0.68 21.19
C ILE A 215 -3.02 -0.20 20.86
N ALA A 216 -3.05 -0.82 19.67
CA ALA A 216 -4.14 -1.70 19.25
C ALA A 216 -4.31 -2.93 20.18
N LEU A 217 -3.20 -3.53 20.61
CA LEU A 217 -3.22 -4.66 21.57
C LEU A 217 -3.72 -4.22 22.95
N TYR A 218 -3.31 -3.03 23.41
CA TYR A 218 -3.81 -2.45 24.66
C TYR A 218 -5.33 -2.19 24.60
N LEU A 219 -5.81 -1.63 23.49
CA LEU A 219 -7.23 -1.38 23.28
C LEU A 219 -8.05 -2.68 23.18
N ASP A 220 -7.55 -3.73 22.50
CA ASP A 220 -8.19 -5.06 22.47
C ASP A 220 -8.37 -5.62 23.89
N LYS A 221 -7.31 -5.56 24.71
CA LYS A 221 -7.34 -6.05 26.10
C LYS A 221 -8.38 -5.32 26.94
N ASN A 222 -8.46 -3.98 26.84
CA ASN A 222 -9.40 -3.19 27.63
C ASN A 222 -10.84 -3.30 27.14
N ASN A 223 -11.06 -3.49 25.83
CA ASN A 223 -12.40 -3.70 25.29
C ASN A 223 -13.00 -5.03 25.78
N LYS A 224 -12.19 -6.09 25.92
CA LYS A 224 -12.65 -7.38 26.45
C LYS A 224 -13.08 -7.29 27.92
N LYS A 225 -12.30 -6.59 28.75
CA LYS A 225 -12.63 -6.35 30.17
C LYS A 225 -13.94 -5.59 30.41
N LYS A 226 -14.44 -4.83 29.42
CA LYS A 226 -15.71 -4.11 29.53
C LYS A 226 -16.93 -4.98 29.21
N LEU A 227 -16.71 -6.17 28.64
CA LEU A 227 -17.74 -7.11 28.25
C LEU A 227 -17.88 -8.28 29.24
N GLU A 228 -16.94 -8.39 30.18
CA GLU A 228 -16.93 -9.31 31.32
C GLU A 228 -17.45 -8.59 32.57
#